data_AF-A0A1I8HUH9-F1
#
_entry.id   AF-A0A1I8HUH9-F1
#
_cell.length_a   1.000
_cell.length_b   1.000
_cell.length_c   1.000
_cell.angle_alpha   90.00
_cell.angle_beta   90.00
_cell.angle_gamma   90.00
#
_symmetry.space_group_name_H-M   'P 1'
#
loop_
_entity.id
_entity.type
_entity.pdbx_description
1 polymer ?
#
loop_
_entity_poly.entity_id
_entity_poly.type
_entity_poly.pdbx_seq_one_letter_code
_entity_poly.pdbx_strand_id
1 'polypeptide(L)'
;MSADKQHRLASASLNKLVKRLKKYADSESTSGLISKKAERGLAQLQSLPPLSAKQLSDSGLPGIVNRLRKRLRPEEPAARTARRLIKSWRLVVEFEQKQQQEQQD
;
A
#
# COMPACT_ATOMS: atom_id res chain seq x y z
N MET A 1 -15.70 4.69 -24.54
CA MET A 1 -14.49 5.14 -23.80
C MET A 1 -13.75 3.90 -23.32
N SER A 2 -12.51 3.67 -23.77
CA SER A 2 -11.80 2.40 -23.59
C SER A 2 -11.28 2.19 -22.16
N ALA A 3 -11.42 0.95 -21.65
CA ALA A 3 -10.94 0.49 -20.33
C ALA A 3 -9.45 0.78 -20.10
N ASP A 4 -8.67 0.84 -21.18
CA ASP A 4 -7.25 1.20 -21.21
C ASP A 4 -6.93 2.56 -20.58
N LYS A 5 -7.81 3.56 -20.80
CA LYS A 5 -7.62 4.91 -20.26
C LYS A 5 -7.83 4.95 -18.75
N GLN A 6 -8.76 4.16 -18.22
CA GLN A 6 -9.02 4.07 -16.79
C GLN A 6 -7.89 3.32 -16.06
N HIS A 7 -7.36 2.25 -16.64
CA HIS A 7 -6.20 1.55 -16.11
C HIS A 7 -4.97 2.45 -16.02
N ARG A 8 -4.66 3.19 -17.10
CA ARG A 8 -3.49 4.08 -17.13
C ARG A 8 -3.60 5.22 -16.10
N LEU A 9 -4.81 5.75 -15.90
CA LEU A 9 -5.08 6.79 -14.90
C LEU A 9 -5.06 6.24 -13.45
N ALA A 10 -5.55 5.02 -13.23
CA ALA A 10 -5.47 4.33 -11.95
C ALA A 10 -4.00 4.06 -11.56
N SER A 11 -3.19 3.56 -12.51
CA SER A 11 -1.75 3.35 -12.31
C SER A 11 -1.00 4.66 -12.02
N ALA A 12 -1.32 5.75 -12.72
CA ALA A 12 -0.71 7.05 -12.45
C ALA A 12 -1.06 7.58 -11.04
N SER A 13 -2.30 7.38 -10.60
CA SER A 13 -2.77 7.78 -9.27
C SER A 13 -2.12 6.97 -8.16
N LEU A 14 -1.99 5.66 -8.36
CA LEU A 14 -1.26 4.75 -7.48
C LEU A 14 0.22 5.16 -7.37
N ASN A 15 0.89 5.41 -8.50
CA ASN A 15 2.30 5.82 -8.52
C ASN A 15 2.55 7.13 -7.77
N LYS A 16 1.65 8.12 -7.90
CA LYS A 16 1.73 9.36 -7.12
C LYS A 16 1.57 9.10 -5.62
N LEU A 17 0.70 8.17 -5.24
CA LEU A 17 0.50 7.78 -3.85
C LEU A 17 1.73 7.04 -3.28
N VAL A 18 2.26 6.08 -4.03
CA VAL A 18 3.50 5.34 -3.71
C VAL A 18 4.66 6.31 -3.45
N LYS A 19 4.87 7.28 -4.35
CA LYS A 19 5.93 8.30 -4.19
C LYS A 19 5.76 9.13 -2.93
N ARG A 20 4.53 9.54 -2.61
CA ARG A 20 4.23 10.31 -1.37
C ARG A 20 4.49 9.47 -0.12
N LEU A 21 3.99 8.23 -0.08
CA LEU A 21 4.21 7.33 1.05
C LEU A 21 5.69 7.00 1.24
N LYS A 22 6.44 6.80 0.14
CA LYS A 22 7.89 6.60 0.17
C LYS A 22 8.59 7.81 0.78
N LYS A 23 8.25 9.03 0.36
CA LYS A 23 8.81 10.26 0.95
C LYS A 23 8.59 10.33 2.47
N TYR A 24 7.43 9.90 2.96
CA TYR A 24 7.15 9.88 4.41
C TYR A 24 7.92 8.76 5.12
N ALA A 25 8.06 7.60 4.48
CA ALA A 25 8.82 6.47 5.02
C ALA A 25 10.33 6.75 5.09
N ASP A 26 10.85 7.57 4.17
CA ASP A 26 12.28 7.91 4.08
C ASP A 26 12.62 9.15 4.93
N SER A 27 11.64 9.96 5.34
CA SER A 27 11.86 11.18 6.13
C SER A 27 12.54 10.92 7.48
N GLU A 28 13.71 11.53 7.70
CA GLU A 28 14.56 11.31 8.88
C GLU A 28 13.90 11.63 10.22
N SER A 29 12.94 12.57 10.24
CA SER A 29 12.15 12.87 11.43
C SER A 29 10.72 12.36 11.26
N THR A 30 10.22 11.59 12.24
CA THR A 30 8.78 11.33 12.39
C THR A 30 8.17 12.44 13.24
N SER A 31 7.90 13.59 12.62
CA SER A 31 7.11 14.64 13.29
C SER A 31 5.62 14.28 13.28
N GLY A 32 4.84 14.84 14.21
CA GLY A 32 3.37 14.66 14.21
C GLY A 32 2.71 15.10 12.89
N LEU A 33 3.32 16.04 12.16
CA LEU A 33 2.87 16.43 10.82
C LEU A 33 3.09 15.32 9.78
N ILE A 34 4.22 14.62 9.85
CA ILE A 34 4.51 13.50 8.96
C ILE A 34 3.60 12.32 9.28
N SER A 35 3.33 12.05 10.55
CA SER A 35 2.34 11.04 10.96
C SER A 35 0.95 11.33 10.38
N LYS A 36 0.45 12.57 10.49
CA LYS A 36 -0.85 12.97 9.89
C LYS A 36 -0.84 12.84 8.36
N LYS A 37 0.26 13.19 7.70
CA LYS A 37 0.39 13.04 6.23
C LYS A 37 0.44 11.58 5.80
N ALA A 38 1.13 10.74 6.56
CA ALA A 38 1.19 9.30 6.40
C ALA A 38 -0.19 8.67 6.58
N GLU A 39 -0.93 9.06 7.62
CA GLU A 39 -2.31 8.62 7.88
C GLU A 39 -3.20 8.88 6.67
N ARG A 40 -3.22 10.11 6.16
CA ARG A 40 -4.02 10.47 4.97
C ARG A 40 -3.63 9.65 3.74
N GLY A 41 -2.33 9.44 3.53
CA GLY A 41 -1.84 8.61 2.42
C GLY A 41 -2.27 7.15 2.55
N LEU A 42 -2.19 6.58 3.76
CA LEU A 42 -2.59 5.21 4.03
C LEU A 42 -4.11 5.03 3.93
N ALA A 43 -4.90 6.01 4.38
CA ALA A 43 -6.35 6.01 4.22
C ALA A 43 -6.73 6.07 2.73
N GLN A 44 -6.06 6.92 1.94
CA GLN A 44 -6.27 6.96 0.49
C GLN A 44 -5.91 5.61 -0.14
N LEU A 45 -4.83 4.95 0.30
CA LEU A 45 -4.44 3.64 -0.20
C LEU A 45 -5.47 2.57 0.14
N GLN A 46 -6.07 2.63 1.33
CA GLN A 46 -7.13 1.72 1.75
C GLN A 46 -8.43 1.90 0.96
N SER A 47 -8.71 3.11 0.46
CA SER A 47 -9.88 3.38 -0.36
C SER A 47 -9.76 2.92 -1.82
N LEU A 48 -8.57 2.50 -2.25
CA LEU A 48 -8.39 1.96 -3.59
C LEU A 48 -8.97 0.54 -3.69
N PRO A 49 -9.35 0.10 -4.91
CA PRO A 49 -9.68 -1.29 -5.15
C PRO A 49 -8.56 -2.22 -4.64
N PRO A 50 -8.91 -3.45 -4.21
CA PRO A 50 -7.92 -4.45 -3.82
C PRO A 50 -6.84 -4.59 -4.91
N LEU A 51 -5.58 -4.46 -4.50
CA LEU A 51 -4.44 -4.62 -5.39
C LEU A 51 -4.08 -6.10 -5.48
N SER A 52 -3.83 -6.60 -6.69
CA SER A 52 -3.36 -7.99 -6.88
C SER A 52 -1.95 -8.20 -6.34
N ALA A 53 -1.55 -9.46 -6.13
CA ALA A 53 -0.20 -9.79 -5.67
C ALA A 53 0.87 -9.21 -6.61
N LYS A 54 0.62 -9.24 -7.93
CA LYS A 54 1.49 -8.64 -8.94
C LYS A 54 1.59 -7.13 -8.77
N GLN A 55 0.48 -6.42 -8.62
CA GLN A 55 0.48 -4.97 -8.42
C GLN A 55 1.19 -4.56 -7.11
N LEU A 56 1.02 -5.35 -6.05
CA LEU A 56 1.70 -5.16 -4.77
C LEU A 56 3.21 -5.34 -4.91
N SER A 57 3.63 -6.36 -5.66
CA SER A 57 5.04 -6.61 -5.97
C SER A 57 5.66 -5.47 -6.80
N ASP A 58 5.04 -5.15 -7.94
CA ASP A 58 5.53 -4.15 -8.90
C ASP A 58 5.64 -2.75 -8.29
N SER A 59 4.72 -2.40 -7.40
CA SER A 59 4.69 -1.08 -6.75
C SER A 59 5.64 -0.95 -5.56
N GLY A 60 6.11 -2.07 -4.98
CA GLY A 60 6.88 -2.08 -3.73
C GLY A 60 6.11 -1.53 -2.52
N LEU A 61 4.78 -1.39 -2.61
CA LEU A 61 3.92 -0.84 -1.55
C LEU A 61 4.05 -1.57 -0.21
N PRO A 62 4.05 -2.92 -0.16
CA PRO A 62 4.24 -3.64 1.10
C PRO A 62 5.50 -3.22 1.85
N GLY A 63 6.61 -3.06 1.13
CA GLY A 63 7.89 -2.63 1.71
C GLY A 63 7.82 -1.20 2.24
N ILE A 64 7.26 -0.27 1.45
CA ILE A 64 7.11 1.15 1.83
C ILE A 64 6.23 1.27 3.08
N VAL A 65 5.07 0.61 3.10
CA VAL A 65 4.14 0.69 4.24
C VAL A 65 4.71 0.00 5.47
N ASN A 66 5.47 -1.09 5.33
CA ASN A 66 6.15 -1.71 6.47
C ASN A 66 7.27 -0.82 7.04
N ARG A 67 8.06 -0.14 6.20
CA ARG A 67 9.04 0.85 6.67
C ARG A 67 8.36 2.00 7.40
N LEU A 68 7.30 2.56 6.81
CA LEU A 68 6.51 3.62 7.41
C LEU A 68 5.94 3.20 8.77
N ARG A 69 5.34 2.00 8.85
CA ARG A 69 4.84 1.42 10.11
C ARG A 69 5.91 1.38 11.20
N LYS A 70 7.13 0.94 10.87
CA LYS A 70 8.24 0.82 11.83
C LYS A 70 8.72 2.18 12.37
N ARG A 71 8.46 3.28 11.65
CA ARG A 71 8.84 4.64 12.06
C ARG A 71 7.76 5.37 12.87
N LEU A 72 6.52 4.93 12.76
CA LEU A 72 5.38 5.51 13.48
C LEU A 72 5.24 4.84 14.84
N ARG A 73 4.78 5.58 15.85
CA ARG A 73 4.50 4.99 17.14
C ARG A 73 3.28 4.06 17.06
N PRO A 74 3.25 2.94 17.80
CA PRO A 74 2.19 1.93 17.68
C PRO A 74 0.78 2.46 18.02
N GLU A 75 0.67 3.47 18.87
CA GLU A 75 -0.59 4.13 19.24
C GLU A 75 -1.16 5.01 18.12
N GLU A 76 -0.33 5.41 17.15
CA GLU A 76 -0.75 6.31 16.09
C GLU A 76 -1.74 5.61 15.14
N PRO A 77 -2.81 6.32 14.71
CA PRO A 77 -3.74 5.81 13.72
C PRO A 77 -3.06 5.32 12.44
N ALA A 78 -2.04 6.06 11.96
CA ALA A 78 -1.25 5.69 10.79
C ALA A 78 -0.58 4.31 10.95
N ALA A 79 0.00 4.00 12.12
CA ALA A 79 0.64 2.72 12.39
C ALA A 79 -0.38 1.56 12.43
N ARG A 80 -1.60 1.81 12.92
CA ARG A 80 -2.70 0.83 12.90
C ARG A 80 -3.18 0.55 11.47
N THR A 81 -3.39 1.58 10.67
CA THR A 81 -3.80 1.44 9.26
C THR A 81 -2.73 0.71 8.46
N ALA A 82 -1.46 1.06 8.63
CA ALA A 82 -0.35 0.36 7.97
C ALA A 82 -0.31 -1.14 8.32
N ARG A 83 -0.53 -1.51 9.59
CA ARG A 83 -0.63 -2.91 10.02
C ARG A 83 -1.76 -3.66 9.32
N ARG A 84 -2.95 -3.05 9.27
CA ARG A 84 -4.13 -3.66 8.61
C ARG A 84 -3.88 -3.89 7.13
N LEU A 85 -3.32 -2.90 6.43
CA LEU A 85 -2.96 -3.03 5.01
C LEU A 85 -1.98 -4.17 4.76
N ILE A 86 -0.88 -4.23 5.52
CA ILE A 86 0.11 -5.31 5.38
C ILE A 86 -0.53 -6.69 5.60
N LYS A 87 -1.40 -6.82 6.61
CA LYS A 87 -2.11 -8.09 6.87
C LYS A 87 -3.04 -8.45 5.70
N SER A 88 -3.81 -7.49 5.21
CA SER A 88 -4.71 -7.69 4.08
C SER A 88 -3.95 -8.11 2.82
N TRP A 89 -2.82 -7.46 2.50
CA TRP A 89 -2.01 -7.80 1.34
C TRP A 89 -1.36 -9.16 1.43
N ARG A 90 -0.93 -9.59 2.64
CA ARG A 90 -0.44 -10.96 2.83
C ARG A 90 -1.53 -11.98 2.48
N LEU A 91 -2.76 -11.76 2.93
CA LEU A 91 -3.87 -12.66 2.62
C LEU A 91 -4.18 -12.69 1.11
N VAL A 92 -4.09 -11.56 0.42
CA VAL A 92 -4.26 -11.51 -1.05
C VAL A 92 -3.19 -12.34 -1.74
N VAL A 93 -1.91 -12.19 -1.35
CA VAL A 93 -0.81 -12.96 -1.92
C VAL A 93 -0.98 -14.46 -1.69
N GLU A 94 -1.30 -14.86 -0.45
CA GLU A 94 -1.54 -16.26 -0.10
C GLU A 94 -2.74 -16.85 -0.87
N PHE A 95 -3.80 -16.07 -1.04
CA PHE A 95 -4.98 -16.48 -1.79
C PHE A 95 -4.68 -16.65 -3.29
N GLU A 96 -4.03 -15.67 -3.92
CA GLU A 96 -3.68 -15.75 -5.35
C GLU A 96 -2.69 -16.90 -5.63
N GLN A 97 -1.75 -17.18 -4.71
CA GLN A 97 -0.85 -18.33 -4.82
C GLN A 97 -1.59 -19.67 -4.79
N LYS A 98 -2.56 -19.83 -3.89
CA LYS A 98 -3.38 -21.05 -3.82
C LYS A 98 -4.19 -21.26 -5.10
N GLN A 99 -4.81 -20.19 -5.61
CA GLN A 99 -5.58 -20.23 -6.86
C GLN A 99 -4.72 -20.61 -8.08
N GLN A 100 -3.44 -20.22 -8.10
CA GLN A 100 -2.52 -20.62 -9.18
C GLN A 100 -2.10 -22.09 -9.07
N GLN A 101 -1.95 -22.61 -7.85
CA GLN A 101 -1.62 -24.02 -7.62
C GLN A 101 -2.78 -24.94 -8.02
N GLU A 102 -4.01 -24.59 -7.64
CA GLU A 102 -5.23 -25.35 -8.00
C GLU A 102 -5.54 -25.38 -9.50
N GLN A 103 -4.94 -24.51 -10.32
CA GLN A 103 -5.11 -24.50 -11.78
C GLN A 103 -4.01 -25.27 -12.54
N GLN A 104 -2.95 -25.69 -11.85
CA GLN A 104 -1.83 -26.45 -12.42
C GLN A 104 -1.88 -27.95 -12.08
N ASP A 105 -2.67 -28.31 -11.06
CA ASP A 105 -3.04 -29.69 -10.70
C ASP A 105 -4.32 -30.14 -11.44
#